data_AF-C6VUP8-F1
#
_entry.id   AF-C6VUP8-F1
#
_cell.length_a   1.000
_cell.length_b   1.000
_cell.length_c   1.000
_cell.angle_alpha   90.00
_cell.angle_beta   90.00
_cell.angle_gamma   90.00
#
_symmetry.space_group_name_H-M   'P 1'
#
loop_
_entity.id
_entity.type
_entity.pdbx_description
1 polymer ?
#
loop_
_entity_poly.entity_id
_entity_poly.type
_entity_poly.pdbx_seq_one_letter_code
_entity_poly.pdbx_strand_id
1 'polypeptide(L)'
;MNTVQLQPLTLDDAAVFHNLYRPADEDPVDFTGRILAVCERLYTIRLNAEPDVIIGDCALHHWDKAARTIEIGGSLLPAYWGKGYMAAAFSQLEVVAQNDFNVLALVAKTEPSNQNAIRFAEKFGFSRCAATGEDVVLIKHLIAEK
;
A
#
# COMPACT_ATOMS: atom_id res chain seq x y z
N MET A 1 -13.98 -16.09 0.85
CA MET A 1 -13.09 -14.98 0.46
C MET A 1 -11.97 -14.90 1.48
N ASN A 2 -10.75 -14.64 1.05
CA ASN A 2 -9.63 -14.45 1.96
C ASN A 2 -9.78 -13.06 2.60
N THR A 3 -10.11 -13.01 3.89
CA THR A 3 -10.48 -11.77 4.59
C THR A 3 -9.34 -11.26 5.45
N VAL A 4 -9.01 -9.98 5.28
CA VAL A 4 -8.04 -9.22 6.07
C VAL A 4 -8.69 -7.98 6.62
N GLN A 5 -8.09 -7.43 7.66
CA GLN A 5 -8.43 -6.16 8.26
C GLN A 5 -7.20 -5.25 8.24
N LEU A 6 -7.46 -3.96 8.10
CA LEU A 6 -6.45 -2.92 8.21
C LEU A 6 -6.47 -2.34 9.61
N GLN A 7 -5.29 -2.24 10.23
CA GLN A 7 -5.12 -1.57 11.51
C GLN A 7 -4.03 -0.49 11.36
N PRO A 8 -4.26 0.76 11.82
CA PRO A 8 -3.24 1.79 11.75
C PRO A 8 -1.93 1.31 12.35
N LEU A 9 -0.83 1.52 11.63
CA LEU A 9 0.50 1.18 12.15
C LEU A 9 0.82 2.08 13.36
N THR A 10 1.33 1.49 14.43
CA THR A 10 1.84 2.22 15.59
C THR A 10 3.29 1.82 15.89
N LEU A 11 3.94 2.51 16.82
CA LEU A 11 5.29 2.13 17.27
C LEU A 11 5.34 0.77 17.99
N ASP A 12 4.20 0.27 18.49
CA ASP A 12 4.13 -1.08 19.07
C ASP A 12 4.34 -2.17 18.01
N ASP A 13 4.05 -1.87 16.74
CA ASP A 13 4.24 -2.77 15.61
C ASP A 13 5.67 -2.69 15.02
N ALA A 14 6.53 -1.79 15.54
CA ALA A 14 7.80 -1.42 14.92
C ALA A 14 8.73 -2.62 14.65
N ALA A 15 8.84 -3.56 15.60
CA ALA A 15 9.67 -4.74 15.44
C ALA A 15 9.22 -5.63 14.27
N VAL A 16 7.91 -5.78 14.08
CA VAL A 16 7.35 -6.61 13.00
C VAL A 16 7.43 -5.87 11.66
N PHE A 17 7.13 -4.58 11.66
CA PHE A 17 7.22 -3.73 10.47
C PHE A 17 8.65 -3.63 9.94
N HIS A 18 9.64 -3.46 10.82
CA HIS A 18 11.05 -3.48 10.47
C HIS A 18 11.46 -4.79 9.78
N ASN A 19 10.95 -5.94 10.22
CA ASN A 19 11.25 -7.24 9.61
C ASN A 19 10.66 -7.43 8.21
N LEU A 20 9.63 -6.65 7.85
CA LEU A 20 9.03 -6.68 6.51
C LEU A 20 9.98 -6.07 5.47
N TYR A 21 10.65 -4.97 5.83
CA TYR A 21 11.54 -4.23 4.93
C TYR A 21 13.02 -4.59 5.10
N ARG A 22 13.40 -5.06 6.30
CA ARG A 22 14.78 -5.40 6.68
C ARG A 22 15.78 -4.30 6.30
N PRO A 23 15.53 -3.03 6.69
CA PRO A 23 16.49 -1.98 6.43
C PRO A 23 17.80 -2.32 7.15
N ALA A 24 18.93 -1.97 6.53
CA ALA A 24 20.24 -2.19 7.13
C ALA A 24 20.47 -1.14 8.24
N ASP A 25 20.84 -1.61 9.43
CA ASP A 25 21.42 -0.80 10.49
C ASP A 25 20.59 0.42 10.96
N GLU A 26 19.24 0.31 10.93
CA GLU A 26 18.31 1.31 11.48
C GLU A 26 17.54 0.69 12.66
N ASP A 27 17.30 1.46 13.73
CA ASP A 27 16.46 0.98 14.84
C ASP A 27 15.01 0.82 14.38
N PRO A 28 14.28 -0.24 14.81
CA PRO A 28 12.89 -0.45 14.40
C PRO A 28 11.95 0.72 14.69
N VAL A 29 12.10 1.38 15.84
CA VAL A 29 11.26 2.52 16.24
C VAL A 29 11.58 3.73 15.37
N ASP A 30 12.87 4.01 15.13
CA ASP A 30 13.30 5.12 14.28
C ASP A 30 12.83 4.96 12.83
N PHE A 31 13.05 3.76 12.26
CA PHE A 31 12.55 3.41 10.93
C PHE A 31 11.03 3.61 10.85
N THR A 32 10.28 3.03 11.79
CA THR A 32 8.83 3.10 11.81
C THR A 32 8.33 4.53 11.97
N GLY A 33 8.94 5.30 12.88
CA GLY A 33 8.62 6.71 13.11
C GLY A 33 8.83 7.56 11.86
N ARG A 34 9.93 7.33 11.12
CA ARG A 34 10.21 8.02 9.86
C ARG A 34 9.16 7.68 8.79
N ILE A 35 8.78 6.41 8.64
CA ILE A 35 7.76 6.03 7.65
C ILE A 35 6.39 6.62 8.04
N LEU A 36 6.02 6.58 9.32
CA LEU A 36 4.80 7.22 9.82
C LEU A 36 4.77 8.73 9.54
N ALA A 37 5.92 9.41 9.59
CA ALA A 37 6.02 10.84 9.34
C ALA A 37 5.85 11.24 7.87
N VAL A 38 6.05 10.32 6.92
CA VAL A 38 5.97 10.62 5.47
C VAL A 38 4.71 10.06 4.80
N CYS A 39 4.02 9.11 5.43
CA CYS A 39 2.78 8.55 4.91
C CYS A 39 1.57 9.40 5.34
N GLU A 40 0.61 9.54 4.43
CA GLU A 40 -0.69 10.16 4.73
C GLU A 40 -1.57 9.20 5.54
N ARG A 41 -1.50 7.91 5.20
CA ARG A 41 -2.04 6.80 5.99
C ARG A 41 -1.16 5.57 5.85
N LEU A 42 -1.00 4.83 6.93
CA LEU A 42 -0.21 3.61 6.96
C LEU A 42 -0.88 2.57 7.85
N TYR A 43 -1.12 1.39 7.29
CA TYR A 43 -1.83 0.31 7.96
C TYR A 43 -1.02 -0.98 7.90
N THR A 44 -1.10 -1.75 8.97
CA THR A 44 -0.77 -3.17 8.96
C THR A 44 -1.92 -3.96 8.34
N ILE A 45 -1.59 -4.98 7.56
CA ILE A 45 -2.54 -5.96 7.04
C ILE A 45 -2.54 -7.14 8.00
N ARG A 46 -3.69 -7.47 8.59
CA ARG A 46 -3.86 -8.56 9.56
C ARG A 46 -4.91 -9.56 9.08
N LEU A 47 -4.74 -10.83 9.42
CA LEU A 47 -5.75 -11.85 9.12
C LEU A 47 -6.97 -11.63 10.01
N ASN A 48 -8.19 -11.82 9.49
CA ASN A 48 -9.39 -11.75 10.35
C ASN A 48 -9.45 -12.90 11.35
N ALA A 49 -8.97 -14.08 10.96
CA ALA A 49 -8.95 -15.25 11.84
C ALA A 49 -7.88 -15.14 12.94
N GLU A 50 -6.83 -14.36 12.69
CA GLU A 50 -5.69 -14.18 13.59
C GLU A 50 -5.28 -12.68 13.60
N PRO A 51 -6.05 -11.81 14.29
CA PRO A 51 -5.85 -10.35 14.27
C PRO A 51 -4.48 -9.88 14.77
N ASP A 52 -3.82 -10.70 15.59
CA ASP A 52 -2.48 -10.40 16.11
C ASP A 52 -1.37 -10.66 15.08
N VAL A 53 -1.69 -11.35 13.97
CA VAL A 53 -0.73 -11.71 12.93
C VAL A 53 -0.71 -10.64 11.86
N ILE A 54 0.35 -9.83 11.86
CA ILE A 54 0.68 -8.91 10.78
C ILE A 54 1.29 -9.70 9.62
N ILE A 55 0.66 -9.62 8.45
CA ILE A 55 1.09 -10.32 7.24
C ILE A 55 1.70 -9.40 6.19
N GLY A 56 1.67 -8.10 6.43
CA GLY A 56 2.19 -7.06 5.54
C GLY A 56 1.68 -5.67 5.92
N ASP A 57 1.81 -4.74 4.99
CA ASP A 57 1.41 -3.35 5.14
C ASP A 57 0.76 -2.81 3.86
N CYS A 58 0.04 -1.71 4.00
CA CYS A 58 -0.33 -0.87 2.86
C CYS A 58 -0.46 0.60 3.30
N ALA A 59 -0.14 1.50 2.37
CA ALA A 59 0.01 2.92 2.65
C ALA A 59 -0.56 3.81 1.55
N LEU A 60 -0.97 4.99 1.96
CA LEU A 60 -1.23 6.15 1.10
C LEU A 60 -0.14 7.20 1.35
N HIS A 61 0.42 7.77 0.31
CA HIS A 61 1.44 8.82 0.40
C HIS A 61 1.37 9.80 -0.78
N HIS A 62 2.14 10.89 -0.70
CA HIS A 62 2.27 11.87 -1.79
C HIS A 62 0.91 12.37 -2.32
N TRP A 63 0.06 12.90 -1.45
CA TRP A 63 -1.25 13.43 -1.84
C TRP A 63 -1.11 14.72 -2.66
N ASP A 64 -1.51 14.66 -3.93
CA ASP A 64 -1.64 15.83 -4.79
C ASP A 64 -3.09 16.34 -4.77
N LYS A 65 -3.31 17.39 -3.98
CA LYS A 65 -4.63 18.05 -3.85
C LYS A 65 -5.10 18.68 -5.16
N ALA A 66 -4.19 19.20 -5.98
CA ALA A 66 -4.52 19.91 -7.20
C ALA A 66 -4.91 18.92 -8.31
N ALA A 67 -4.14 17.84 -8.47
CA ALA A 67 -4.46 16.77 -9.41
C ALA A 67 -5.56 15.83 -8.89
N ARG A 68 -5.90 15.90 -7.59
CA ARG A 68 -6.79 14.97 -6.89
C ARG A 68 -6.31 13.53 -7.05
N THR A 69 -5.03 13.30 -6.83
CA THR A 69 -4.41 11.97 -6.88
C THR A 69 -3.67 11.67 -5.60
N ILE A 70 -3.50 10.38 -5.29
CA ILE A 70 -2.67 9.92 -4.18
C ILE A 70 -1.97 8.65 -4.57
N GLU A 71 -0.76 8.46 -4.07
CA GLU A 71 -0.02 7.22 -4.29
C GLU A 71 -0.47 6.14 -3.31
N ILE A 72 -0.55 4.90 -3.82
CA ILE A 72 -0.91 3.72 -3.05
C ILE A 72 0.15 2.63 -3.23
N GLY A 73 0.56 2.03 -2.12
CA GLY A 73 1.58 0.99 -2.09
C GLY A 73 1.38 0.03 -0.92
N GLY A 74 2.20 -1.02 -0.88
CA GLY A 74 2.20 -1.98 0.23
C GLY A 74 3.02 -3.22 -0.08
N SER A 75 3.36 -3.97 0.97
CA SER A 75 4.07 -5.24 0.87
C SER A 75 3.35 -6.33 1.65
N LEU A 76 3.58 -7.58 1.24
CA LEU A 76 3.19 -8.77 2.00
C LEU A 76 4.43 -9.59 2.30
N LEU A 77 4.42 -10.30 3.43
CA LEU A 77 5.39 -11.36 3.67
C LEU A 77 5.25 -12.46 2.60
N PRO A 78 6.35 -13.07 2.12
CA PRO A 78 6.32 -14.03 1.01
C PRO A 78 5.34 -15.20 1.18
N ALA A 79 5.13 -15.65 2.43
CA ALA A 79 4.19 -16.73 2.76
C ALA A 79 2.72 -16.41 2.43
N TYR A 80 2.39 -15.14 2.17
CA TYR A 80 1.01 -14.66 1.93
C TYR A 80 0.77 -14.20 0.48
N TRP A 81 1.78 -14.31 -0.39
CA TRP A 81 1.66 -13.96 -1.81
C TRP A 81 0.71 -14.91 -2.57
N GLY A 82 0.10 -14.41 -3.63
CA GLY A 82 -0.78 -15.20 -4.51
C GLY A 82 -2.11 -15.64 -3.89
N LYS A 83 -2.41 -15.23 -2.65
CA LYS A 83 -3.62 -15.63 -1.90
C LYS A 83 -4.74 -14.57 -1.90
N GLY A 84 -4.59 -13.50 -2.68
CA GLY A 84 -5.61 -12.44 -2.79
C GLY A 84 -5.66 -11.44 -1.62
N TYR A 85 -4.83 -11.61 -0.59
CA TYR A 85 -4.82 -10.71 0.57
C TYR A 85 -4.51 -9.25 0.23
N MET A 86 -3.56 -8.99 -0.68
CA MET A 86 -3.24 -7.62 -1.08
C MET A 86 -4.41 -6.95 -1.80
N ALA A 87 -5.17 -7.69 -2.62
CA ALA A 87 -6.36 -7.15 -3.27
C ALA A 87 -7.44 -6.76 -2.25
N ALA A 88 -7.64 -7.58 -1.22
CA ALA A 88 -8.58 -7.28 -0.14
C ALA A 88 -8.13 -6.07 0.70
N ALA A 89 -6.82 -5.91 0.93
CA ALA A 89 -6.25 -4.74 1.61
C ALA A 89 -6.39 -3.46 0.77
N PHE A 90 -5.98 -3.50 -0.51
CA PHE A 90 -6.07 -2.34 -1.41
C PHE A 90 -7.52 -1.89 -1.64
N SER A 91 -8.48 -2.82 -1.65
CA SER A 91 -9.90 -2.45 -1.76
C SER A 91 -10.38 -1.63 -0.56
N GLN A 92 -9.94 -1.98 0.65
CA GLN A 92 -10.24 -1.18 1.85
C GLN A 92 -9.50 0.16 1.82
N LEU A 93 -8.25 0.17 1.38
CA LEU A 93 -7.44 1.39 1.31
C LEU A 93 -7.92 2.38 0.23
N GLU A 94 -8.48 1.88 -0.88
CA GLU A 94 -9.13 2.70 -1.91
C GLU A 94 -10.34 3.46 -1.35
N VAL A 95 -11.15 2.81 -0.49
CA VAL A 95 -12.27 3.48 0.21
C VAL A 95 -11.76 4.59 1.13
N VAL A 96 -10.66 4.35 1.86
CA VAL A 96 -10.01 5.40 2.67
C VAL A 96 -9.54 6.56 1.80
N ALA A 97 -8.90 6.27 0.66
CA ALA A 97 -8.45 7.31 -0.27
C ALA A 97 -9.61 8.17 -0.78
N GLN A 98 -10.73 7.55 -1.18
CA GLN A 98 -11.91 8.28 -1.65
C GLN A 98 -12.54 9.15 -0.56
N ASN A 99 -12.78 8.57 0.62
CA ASN A 99 -13.52 9.24 1.69
C ASN A 99 -12.71 10.36 2.35
N ASP A 100 -11.43 10.10 2.63
CA ASP A 100 -10.62 11.00 3.47
C ASP A 100 -9.86 12.04 2.62
N PHE A 101 -9.56 11.73 1.36
CA PHE A 101 -8.71 12.57 0.49
C PHE A 101 -9.41 13.10 -0.76
N ASN A 102 -10.65 12.66 -1.04
CA ASN A 102 -11.46 13.11 -2.18
C ASN A 102 -10.74 13.02 -3.54
N VAL A 103 -9.96 11.96 -3.73
CA VAL A 103 -9.16 11.72 -4.93
C VAL A 103 -10.01 11.18 -6.09
N LEU A 104 -9.62 11.49 -7.33
CA LEU A 104 -10.20 10.97 -8.56
C LEU A 104 -9.37 9.83 -9.17
N ALA A 105 -8.12 9.65 -8.71
CA ALA A 105 -7.27 8.56 -9.18
C ALA A 105 -6.26 8.14 -8.11
N LEU A 106 -5.92 6.85 -8.14
CA LEU A 106 -4.79 6.28 -7.43
C LEU A 106 -3.59 6.15 -8.36
N VAL A 107 -2.40 6.37 -7.82
CA VAL A 107 -1.13 6.21 -8.52
C VAL A 107 -0.33 5.09 -7.86
N ALA A 108 0.18 4.15 -8.64
CA ALA A 108 1.10 3.12 -8.17
C ALA A 108 2.44 3.29 -8.90
N LYS A 109 3.54 3.21 -8.16
CA LYS A 109 4.91 3.26 -8.69
C LYS A 109 5.66 2.01 -8.28
N THR A 110 6.44 1.45 -9.20
CA THR A 110 7.30 0.29 -8.91
C THR A 110 8.42 0.18 -9.92
N GLU A 111 9.51 -0.48 -9.54
CA GLU A 111 10.63 -0.73 -10.45
C GLU A 111 10.17 -1.55 -11.68
N PRO A 112 10.74 -1.31 -12.87
CA PRO A 112 10.48 -2.12 -14.06
C PRO A 112 10.76 -3.61 -13.86
N SER A 113 11.66 -3.97 -12.95
CA SER A 113 12.01 -5.35 -12.58
C SER A 113 10.86 -6.07 -11.82
N ASN A 114 9.98 -5.33 -11.13
CA ASN A 114 8.97 -5.87 -10.25
C ASN A 114 7.70 -6.30 -11.01
N GLN A 115 7.86 -7.33 -11.85
CA GLN A 115 6.80 -7.87 -12.69
C GLN A 115 5.58 -8.36 -11.89
N ASN A 116 5.77 -8.77 -10.63
CA ASN A 116 4.68 -9.19 -9.76
C ASN A 116 3.80 -8.02 -9.35
N ALA A 117 4.38 -6.90 -8.92
CA ALA A 117 3.64 -5.69 -8.56
C ALA A 117 2.91 -5.10 -9.78
N ILE A 118 3.57 -5.06 -10.94
CA ILE A 118 2.97 -4.57 -12.19
C ILE A 118 1.74 -5.40 -12.57
N ARG A 119 1.87 -6.74 -12.61
CA ARG A 119 0.75 -7.64 -12.93
C ARG A 119 -0.38 -7.55 -11.91
N PHE A 120 -0.04 -7.37 -10.64
CA PHE A 120 -1.04 -7.15 -9.60
C PHE A 120 -1.81 -5.85 -9.83
N ALA A 121 -1.11 -4.73 -10.04
CA ALA A 121 -1.71 -3.42 -10.27
C ALA A 121 -2.62 -3.45 -11.51
N GLU A 122 -2.17 -4.03 -12.62
CA GLU A 122 -2.98 -4.20 -13.84
C GLU A 122 -4.26 -4.98 -13.57
N LYS A 123 -4.17 -6.12 -12.85
CA LYS A 123 -5.35 -6.90 -12.45
C LYS A 123 -6.27 -6.15 -11.50
N PHE A 124 -5.74 -5.24 -10.70
CA PHE A 124 -6.50 -4.42 -9.76
C PHE A 124 -7.14 -3.18 -10.43
N GLY A 125 -6.95 -3.00 -11.74
CA GLY A 125 -7.58 -1.96 -12.55
C GLY A 125 -6.70 -0.75 -12.83
N PHE A 126 -5.40 -0.81 -12.50
CA PHE A 126 -4.46 0.23 -12.92
C PHE A 126 -4.06 0.04 -14.39
N SER A 127 -3.85 1.16 -15.08
CA SER A 127 -3.29 1.20 -16.43
C SER A 127 -1.92 1.88 -16.41
N ARG A 128 -0.94 1.37 -17.15
CA ARG A 128 0.37 2.03 -17.27
C ARG A 128 0.19 3.38 -17.96
N CYS A 129 0.74 4.44 -17.36
CA CYS A 129 0.59 5.80 -17.89
C CYS A 129 1.85 6.28 -18.61
N ALA A 130 3.03 6.00 -18.04
CA ALA A 130 4.34 6.22 -18.66
C ALA A 130 5.43 5.51 -17.83
N ALA A 131 6.54 5.14 -18.48
CA ALA A 131 7.79 4.83 -17.78
C ALA A 131 8.69 6.07 -17.90
N THR A 132 8.85 6.83 -16.81
CA THR A 132 10.06 7.65 -16.67
C THR A 132 11.19 6.66 -16.38
N GLY A 133 12.37 6.77 -17.00
CA GLY A 133 13.37 5.69 -17.07
C GLY A 133 13.84 5.02 -15.76
N GLU A 134 13.35 5.47 -14.61
CA GLU A 134 13.61 4.94 -13.27
C GLU A 134 12.44 4.08 -12.72
N ASP A 135 11.18 4.39 -13.04
CA ASP A 135 9.98 3.75 -12.46
C ASP A 135 8.88 3.46 -13.51
N VAL A 136 8.14 2.38 -13.28
CA VAL A 136 6.84 2.15 -13.94
C VAL A 136 5.75 2.84 -13.13
N VAL A 137 5.07 3.81 -13.78
CA VAL A 137 3.93 4.51 -13.19
C VAL A 137 2.62 3.95 -13.76
N LEU A 138 1.73 3.50 -12.88
CA LEU A 138 0.39 3.04 -13.22
C LEU A 138 -0.67 3.90 -12.53
N ILE A 139 -1.79 4.15 -13.20
CA ILE A 139 -2.88 4.98 -12.71
C ILE A 139 -4.20 4.21 -12.77
N LYS A 140 -4.98 4.27 -11.70
CA LYS A 140 -6.37 3.80 -11.67
C LYS A 140 -7.29 4.98 -11.42
N HIS A 141 -8.11 5.31 -12.40
CA HIS A 141 -9.16 6.31 -12.22
C HIS A 141 -10.30 5.72 -11.39
N LEU A 142 -10.66 6.43 -10.34
CA LEU A 142 -11.81 6.12 -9.51
C LEU A 142 -13.01 6.77 -10.19
N ILE A 143 -13.98 5.96 -10.63
CA ILE A 143 -15.18 6.50 -11.27
C ILE A 143 -15.86 7.40 -10.23
N ALA A 144 -16.07 8.67 -10.57
CA ALA A 144 -16.94 9.52 -9.78
C ALA A 144 -18.33 8.89 -9.80
N GLU A 145 -18.84 8.47 -8.65
CA GLU A 145 -20.28 8.26 -8.52
C GLU A 145 -20.96 9.56 -8.97
N LYS A 146 -21.82 9.43 -9.98
CA LYS A 146 -22.65 10.52 -10.48
C LYS A 146 -23.71 10.89 -9.46
#